data_AF-A0ABD6T910-F1
#
_entry.id   AF-A0ABD6T910-F1
#
_cell.length_a   1.000
_cell.length_b   1.000
_cell.length_c   1.000
_cell.angle_alpha   90.00
_cell.angle_beta   90.00
_cell.angle_gamma   90.00
#
_symmetry.space_group_name_H-M   'P 1'
#
loop_
_entity.id
_entity.type
_entity.pdbx_description
1 polymer ?
#
loop_
_entity_poly.entity_id
_entity_poly.type
_entity_poly.pdbx_seq_one_letter_code
_entity_poly.pdbx_strand_id
1 'polypeptide(L)'
;MLKKAASIILASSILFIPIKGMAETVSTYNTAIKTNETVKKGWLQNNNNWYFLNSSGVMQTGWLFDSGAWYYLSTSGAMKTGWLFDKGAWYYL
;
A
#
# COMPACT_ATOMS: atom_id res chain seq x y z
N MET A 1 -21.26 43.67 49.29
CA MET A 1 -20.93 43.06 47.98
C MET A 1 -21.05 41.55 48.12
N LEU A 2 -21.67 40.93 47.12
CA LEU A 2 -21.77 39.50 46.78
C LEU A 2 -21.96 38.44 47.90
N LYS A 3 -23.21 37.94 47.96
CA LYS A 3 -23.68 36.53 47.96
C LYS A 3 -23.07 35.58 49.02
N LYS A 4 -23.84 35.10 50.01
CA LYS A 4 -24.79 33.95 49.93
C LYS A 4 -24.21 32.80 49.08
N ALA A 5 -24.15 31.53 49.48
CA ALA A 5 -24.86 30.78 50.48
C ALA A 5 -24.12 29.45 50.74
N ALA A 6 -24.51 28.78 51.82
CA ALA A 6 -24.20 27.39 52.14
C ALA A 6 -24.46 26.45 50.95
N SER A 7 -23.69 25.36 50.87
CA SER A 7 -24.18 24.16 50.19
C SER A 7 -23.64 22.92 50.89
N ILE A 8 -24.62 22.15 51.32
CA ILE A 8 -24.60 20.86 52.02
C ILE A 8 -23.77 19.86 51.21
N ILE A 9 -22.88 19.15 51.90
CA ILE A 9 -22.25 17.94 51.37
C ILE A 9 -23.34 16.86 51.35
N LEU A 10 -24.03 16.73 50.23
CA LEU A 10 -24.65 15.46 49.88
C LEU A 10 -23.59 14.71 49.09
N ALA A 11 -23.05 13.65 49.67
CA ALA A 11 -22.32 12.66 48.91
C ALA A 11 -23.31 12.03 47.93
N SER A 12 -23.44 12.63 46.75
CA SER A 12 -24.15 12.03 45.63
C SER A 12 -23.27 10.91 45.11
N SER A 13 -23.58 9.71 45.58
CA SER A 13 -23.14 8.44 45.02
C SER A 13 -23.30 8.52 43.50
N ILE A 14 -22.19 8.66 42.78
CA ILE A 14 -22.25 8.47 41.32
C ILE A 14 -22.41 6.96 41.14
N LEU A 15 -23.65 6.57 40.88
CA LEU A 15 -24.00 5.23 40.41
C LEU A 15 -23.12 4.93 39.20
N PHE A 16 -22.31 3.88 39.33
CA PHE A 16 -21.58 3.29 38.24
C PHE A 16 -22.61 2.78 37.23
N ILE A 17 -22.85 3.54 36.16
CA ILE A 17 -23.57 3.03 34.99
C ILE A 17 -22.54 2.20 34.22
N PRO A 18 -22.66 0.88 34.11
CA PRO A 18 -21.86 0.16 33.13
C PRO A 18 -22.33 0.62 31.76
N ILE A 19 -21.53 1.45 31.08
CA ILE A 19 -21.72 1.71 29.65
C ILE A 19 -21.37 0.40 28.93
N LYS A 20 -22.33 -0.52 28.87
CA LYS A 20 -22.26 -1.67 27.97
C LYS A 20 -22.87 -1.23 26.65
N GLY A 21 -22.09 -0.51 25.85
CA GLY A 21 -22.61 -0.09 24.55
C GLY A 21 -21.89 1.09 23.94
N MET A 22 -20.57 0.97 23.78
CA MET A 22 -19.84 1.51 22.64
C MET A 22 -18.39 1.09 22.84
N ALA A 23 -18.07 -0.13 22.41
CA ALA A 23 -16.69 -0.51 22.15
C ALA A 23 -16.25 0.20 20.86
N GLU A 24 -16.17 1.52 20.92
CA GLU A 24 -15.19 2.27 20.15
C GLU A 24 -14.22 2.85 21.17
N THR A 25 -13.45 1.96 21.80
CA THR A 25 -12.11 2.38 22.23
C THR A 25 -11.39 2.73 20.94
N VAL A 26 -11.32 4.03 20.65
CA VAL A 26 -10.50 4.68 19.60
C VAL A 26 -9.42 3.70 19.23
N SER A 27 -9.51 3.09 18.03
CA SER A 27 -8.47 2.17 17.58
C SER A 27 -7.21 3.00 17.67
N THR A 28 -6.42 2.65 18.68
CA THR A 28 -5.16 3.27 18.99
C THR A 28 -4.44 3.43 17.67
N TYR A 29 -3.78 4.56 17.46
CA TYR A 29 -2.99 4.86 16.27
C TYR A 29 -1.81 3.88 16.08
N ASN A 30 -2.06 2.58 16.19
CA ASN A 30 -1.58 1.55 15.30
C ASN A 30 -2.03 1.85 13.85
N THR A 31 -1.83 3.08 13.39
CA THR A 31 -1.05 3.30 12.19
C THR A 31 0.30 2.61 12.42
N ALA A 32 0.29 1.28 12.43
CA ALA A 32 1.34 0.57 11.74
C ALA A 32 1.33 1.24 10.38
N ILE A 33 2.25 2.17 10.19
CA ILE A 33 2.80 2.49 8.90
C ILE A 33 2.85 1.12 8.22
N LYS A 34 1.92 0.90 7.30
CA LYS A 34 1.86 -0.34 6.54
C LYS A 34 2.98 -0.26 5.51
N THR A 35 4.18 0.11 5.95
CA THR A 35 5.42 0.07 5.21
C THR A 35 5.96 -1.36 5.18
N ASN A 36 5.05 -2.34 5.23
CA ASN A 36 5.23 -3.59 4.51
C ASN A 36 4.79 -3.35 3.05
N GLU A 37 5.18 -2.22 2.45
CA GLU A 37 5.30 -2.15 1.00
C GLU A 37 6.43 -3.12 0.68
N THR A 38 6.07 -4.40 0.56
CA THR A 38 6.92 -5.39 -0.05
C THR A 38 7.27 -4.82 -1.41
N VAL A 39 8.51 -4.34 -1.53
CA VAL A 39 9.05 -3.87 -2.80
C VAL A 39 8.69 -4.93 -3.82
N LYS A 40 7.80 -4.59 -4.76
CA LYS A 40 7.36 -5.57 -5.76
C LYS A 40 8.58 -5.93 -6.59
N LYS A 41 8.80 -7.23 -6.78
CA LYS A 41 9.95 -7.78 -7.50
C LYS A 41 9.43 -8.75 -8.55
N GLY A 42 10.18 -8.89 -9.63
CA GLY A 42 9.83 -9.74 -10.76
C GLY A 42 8.68 -9.16 -11.59
N TRP A 43 7.90 -10.05 -12.18
CA TRP A 43 6.80 -9.70 -13.07
C TRP A 43 5.65 -9.01 -12.31
N LEU A 44 5.23 -7.87 -12.85
CA LEU A 44 4.11 -7.08 -12.35
C LEU A 44 3.13 -6.82 -13.50
N GLN A 45 1.87 -7.22 -13.31
CA GLN A 45 0.79 -6.85 -14.21
C GLN A 45 0.06 -5.61 -13.68
N ASN A 46 -0.11 -4.59 -14.52
CA ASN A 46 -0.89 -3.39 -14.22
C ASN A 46 -1.62 -2.89 -15.47
N ASN A 47 -2.92 -2.64 -15.39
CA ASN A 47 -3.77 -2.19 -16.50
C ASN A 47 -3.53 -2.97 -17.80
N ASN A 48 -3.57 -4.31 -17.71
CA ASN A 48 -3.32 -5.25 -18.82
C ASN A 48 -1.92 -5.19 -19.45
N ASN A 49 -0.99 -4.44 -18.87
CA ASN A 49 0.40 -4.39 -19.29
C ASN A 49 1.29 -5.14 -18.29
N TRP A 50 2.31 -5.81 -18.79
CA TRP A 50 3.32 -6.46 -17.98
C TRP A 50 4.56 -5.59 -17.84
N TYR A 51 5.17 -5.61 -16.65
CA TYR A 51 6.39 -4.91 -16.30
C TYR A 51 7.29 -5.88 -15.53
N PHE A 52 8.59 -5.59 -15.48
CA PHE A 52 9.52 -6.35 -14.65
C PHE A 52 10.28 -5.42 -13.72
N LEU A 53 10.29 -5.76 -12.42
CA LEU A 53 11.03 -5.06 -11.39
C LEU A 53 12.21 -5.92 -10.95
N ASN A 54 13.41 -5.37 -10.90
CA ASN A 54 14.59 -6.12 -10.46
C ASN A 54 14.55 -6.41 -8.94
N SER A 55 15.59 -7.05 -8.41
CA SER A 55 15.69 -7.41 -6.98
C SER A 55 15.62 -6.20 -6.03
N SER A 56 15.95 -5.00 -6.52
CA SER A 56 15.85 -3.71 -5.82
C SER A 56 14.52 -2.99 -6.04
N GLY A 57 13.59 -3.57 -6.83
CA GLY A 57 12.31 -2.96 -7.17
C GLY A 57 12.36 -1.95 -8.31
N VAL A 58 13.49 -1.83 -9.00
CA VAL A 58 13.66 -0.88 -10.11
C VAL A 58 13.08 -1.48 -11.38
N MET A 59 12.22 -0.72 -12.05
CA MET A 59 11.63 -1.10 -13.33
C MET A 59 12.69 -1.27 -14.41
N GLN A 60 12.63 -2.41 -15.11
CA GLN A 60 13.53 -2.72 -16.21
C GLN A 60 12.93 -2.27 -17.54
N THR A 61 13.82 -2.01 -18.50
CA THR A 61 13.50 -1.64 -19.89
C THR A 61 14.48 -2.35 -20.83
N GLY A 62 14.09 -2.55 -22.09
CA GLY A 62 14.87 -3.24 -23.10
C GLY A 62 14.73 -4.76 -23.02
N TRP A 63 15.72 -5.47 -23.58
CA TRP A 63 15.80 -6.92 -23.57
C TRP A 63 15.98 -7.47 -22.15
N LEU A 64 15.12 -8.40 -21.77
CA LEU A 64 15.14 -9.10 -20.49
C LEU A 64 15.18 -10.60 -20.75
N PHE A 65 16.15 -11.29 -20.16
CA PHE A 65 16.17 -12.75 -20.11
C PHE A 65 15.71 -13.20 -18.73
N ASP A 66 14.57 -13.89 -18.68
CA ASP A 66 14.00 -14.42 -17.44
C ASP A 66 13.48 -15.83 -17.67
N SER A 67 13.76 -16.74 -16.73
CA SER A 67 13.23 -18.11 -16.74
C SER A 67 13.43 -18.90 -18.05
N GLY A 68 14.51 -18.61 -18.80
CA GLY A 68 14.83 -19.29 -20.06
C GLY A 68 14.19 -18.67 -21.32
N ALA A 69 13.47 -17.56 -21.19
CA ALA A 69 12.82 -16.86 -22.30
C ALA A 69 13.30 -15.40 -22.41
N TRP A 70 13.28 -14.87 -23.63
CA TRP A 70 13.56 -13.47 -23.91
C TRP A 70 12.27 -12.67 -24.00
N TYR A 71 12.27 -11.52 -23.33
CA TYR A 71 11.20 -10.55 -23.33
C TYR A 71 11.75 -9.19 -23.73
N TYR A 72 10.89 -8.32 -24.23
CA TYR A 72 11.26 -6.93 -24.50
C TYR A 72 10.33 -5.98 -23.77
N LEU A 73 10.92 -5.17 -22.90
CA LEU A 73 10.24 -4.10 -22.19
C LEU A 73 10.49 -2.79 -22.94
N SER A 74 9.43 -2.07 -23.29
CA SER A 74 9.55 -0.77 -23.96
C SER A 74 10.19 0.28 -23.04
N THR A 75 10.40 1.49 -23.56
CA THR A 75 10.94 2.62 -22.77
C THR A 75 10.05 3.03 -21.60
N SER A 76 8.75 2.73 -21.64
CA SER A 76 7.82 2.91 -20.51
C SER A 76 7.86 1.76 -19.50
N GLY A 77 8.67 0.72 -19.76
CA GLY A 77 8.71 -0.53 -19.00
C GLY A 77 7.61 -1.53 -19.35
N ALA A 78 6.64 -1.15 -20.19
CA ALA A 78 5.58 -2.07 -20.62
C ALA A 78 6.13 -3.11 -21.61
N MET A 79 5.85 -4.39 -21.34
CA MET A 79 6.22 -5.52 -22.18
C MET A 79 5.58 -5.43 -23.56
N LYS A 80 6.39 -5.66 -24.60
CA LYS A 80 5.94 -5.80 -25.98
C LYS A 80 5.67 -7.27 -26.29
N THR A 81 4.77 -7.52 -27.23
CA THR A 81 4.47 -8.84 -27.80
C THR A 81 4.44 -8.74 -29.32
N GLY A 82 4.63 -9.87 -30.01
CA GLY A 82 4.62 -9.93 -31.47
C GLY A 82 5.93 -9.43 -32.09
N TRP A 83 5.84 -8.87 -33.31
CA TRP A 83 7.03 -8.47 -34.06
C TRP A 83 7.69 -7.20 -33.51
N LEU A 84 8.99 -7.32 -33.21
CA LEU A 84 9.87 -6.23 -32.80
C LEU A 84 10.99 -6.07 -33.83
N PHE A 85 11.20 -4.86 -34.34
CA PHE A 85 12.38 -4.51 -35.11
C PHE A 85 13.40 -3.81 -34.19
N ASP A 86 14.54 -4.45 -33.93
CA ASP A 86 15.61 -3.90 -33.11
C ASP A 86 16.96 -4.11 -33.81
N LYS A 87 17.81 -3.06 -33.81
CA LYS A 87 19.17 -3.08 -34.40
C LYS A 87 19.28 -3.70 -35.80
N GLY A 88 18.28 -3.52 -36.65
CA GLY A 88 18.30 -4.03 -38.02
C GLY A 88 17.78 -5.46 -38.21
N ALA A 89 17.27 -6.10 -37.16
CA ALA A 89 16.70 -7.45 -37.21
C ALA A 89 15.28 -7.49 -36.65
N TRP A 90 14.48 -8.46 -37.15
CA TRP A 90 13.15 -8.74 -36.63
C TRP A 90 13.19 -9.87 -35.61
N TYR A 91 12.48 -9.67 -34.51
CA TYR A 91 12.32 -10.63 -33.43
C TYR A 91 10.83 -10.86 -33.20
N TYR A 92 10.46 -12.09 -32.84
CA TYR A 92 9.11 -12.42 -32.42
C TYR A 92 9.09 -12.67 -30.91
N LEU A 93 8.32 -11.84 -30.19
CA LEU A 93 8.18 -11.81 -28.74
C LEU A 93 6.95 -12.57 -28.25
#